data_AF-V8AL43-F1
#
_entry.id   AF-V8AL43-F1
#
_cell.length_a   1.000
_cell.length_b   1.000
_cell.length_c   1.000
_cell.angle_alpha   90.00
_cell.angle_beta   90.00
_cell.angle_gamma   90.00
#
_symmetry.space_group_name_H-M   'P 1'
#
loop_
_entity.id
_entity.type
_entity.pdbx_description
1 polymer ?
#
loop_
_entity_poly.entity_id
_entity_poly.type
_entity_poly.pdbx_seq_one_letter_code
_entity_poly.pdbx_strand_id
1 'polypeptide(L)'
;GVVCSAHEVQKIKSVTRPDFICLTPGIRPAGTAKGDQKRVMTPEEARNIGSDYIVVGRPITRAENPIQAYQTIKNEWNGRS
;
A
#
# COMPACT_ATOMS: atom_id res chain seq x y z
N GLY A 1 4.36 -15.52 6.22
CA GLY A 1 3.93 -14.41 5.36
C GLY A 1 4.93 -14.21 4.24
N VAL A 2 4.65 -13.28 3.33
CA VAL A 2 5.46 -13.01 2.13
C VAL A 2 5.46 -11.52 1.80
N VAL A 3 6.58 -11.06 1.23
CA VAL A 3 6.64 -9.76 0.55
C VAL A 3 6.23 -9.98 -0.90
N CYS A 4 5.15 -9.35 -1.34
CA CYS A 4 4.61 -9.55 -2.68
C CYS A 4 4.10 -8.24 -3.28
N SER A 5 3.95 -8.22 -4.60
CA SER A 5 3.26 -7.11 -5.24
C SER A 5 1.77 -7.17 -4.94
N ALA A 6 1.11 -6.01 -5.00
CA ALA A 6 -0.33 -5.91 -4.80
C ALA A 6 -1.15 -6.87 -5.68
N HIS A 7 -0.73 -7.10 -6.92
CA HIS A 7 -1.46 -7.93 -7.87
C HIS A 7 -1.44 -9.42 -7.49
N GLU A 8 -0.55 -9.84 -6.59
CA GLU A 8 -0.40 -11.24 -6.18
C GLU A 8 -1.16 -11.55 -4.89
N VAL A 9 -1.56 -10.54 -4.11
CA VAL A 9 -2.12 -10.70 -2.76
C VAL A 9 -3.34 -11.61 -2.77
N GLN A 10 -4.34 -11.34 -3.62
CA GLN A 10 -5.56 -12.16 -3.66
C GLN A 10 -5.27 -13.62 -4.03
N LYS A 11 -4.36 -13.85 -4.98
CA LYS A 11 -3.95 -15.21 -5.39
C LYS A 11 -3.20 -15.93 -4.28
N ILE A 12 -2.35 -15.22 -3.54
CA ILE A 12 -1.61 -15.79 -2.40
C ILE A 12 -2.61 -16.13 -1.28
N LYS A 13 -3.51 -15.21 -0.93
CA LYS A 13 -4.53 -15.42 0.10
C LYS A 13 -5.48 -16.57 -0.23
N SER A 14 -5.81 -16.81 -1.51
CA SER A 14 -6.70 -17.91 -1.91
C SER A 14 -6.06 -19.31 -1.82
N VAL A 15 -4.72 -19.41 -1.88
CA VAL A 15 -3.99 -20.69 -1.83
C VAL A 15 -3.25 -20.91 -0.52
N THR A 16 -3.37 -19.98 0.44
CA THR A 16 -2.72 -20.05 1.74
C THR A 16 -3.74 -19.94 2.87
N ARG A 17 -3.25 -20.09 4.11
CA ARG A 17 -4.08 -19.94 5.31
C ARG A 17 -4.57 -18.49 5.48
N PRO A 18 -5.75 -18.24 6.08
CA PRO A 18 -6.31 -16.88 6.21
C PRO A 18 -5.41 -15.87 6.92
N ASP A 19 -4.62 -16.32 7.90
CA ASP A 19 -3.65 -15.55 8.68
C ASP A 19 -2.28 -15.42 7.98
N PHE A 20 -2.14 -15.88 6.74
CA PHE A 20 -0.89 -15.76 6.02
C PHE A 20 -0.64 -14.29 5.64
N ILE A 21 0.34 -13.68 6.30
CA ILE A 21 0.67 -12.26 6.12
C ILE A 21 1.15 -11.96 4.69
N CYS A 22 0.58 -10.92 4.08
CA CYS A 22 1.01 -10.29 2.83
C CYS A 22 1.47 -8.86 3.12
N LEU A 23 2.77 -8.60 2.96
CA LEU A 23 3.36 -7.26 3.04
C LEU A 23 3.60 -6.73 1.63
N THR A 24 3.05 -5.55 1.33
CA THR A 24 2.96 -5.03 -0.04
C THR A 24 3.71 -3.71 -0.20
N PRO A 25 4.89 -3.70 -0.85
CA PRO A 25 5.61 -2.48 -1.19
C PRO A 25 5.06 -1.75 -2.41
N GLY A 26 5.52 -0.51 -2.61
CA GLY A 26 5.22 0.27 -3.83
C GLY A 26 3.92 1.07 -3.75
N ILE A 27 3.45 1.36 -2.54
CA ILE A 27 2.22 2.11 -2.31
C ILE A 27 2.44 3.61 -2.47
N ARG A 28 1.50 4.30 -3.12
CA ARG A 28 1.50 5.76 -3.25
C ARG A 28 0.08 6.34 -3.12
N PRO A 29 -0.08 7.48 -2.43
CA PRO A 29 -1.38 8.14 -2.30
C PRO A 29 -1.87 8.67 -3.65
N ALA A 30 -3.19 8.82 -3.76
CA ALA A 30 -3.83 9.40 -4.95
C ALA A 30 -3.27 10.82 -5.23
N GLY A 31 -3.02 11.14 -6.50
CA GLY A 31 -2.54 12.47 -6.92
C GLY A 31 -1.03 12.69 -6.85
N THR A 32 -0.21 11.75 -6.36
CA THR A 32 1.26 11.86 -6.52
C THR A 32 1.70 11.44 -7.93
N ALA A 33 2.60 12.23 -8.54
CA ALA A 33 3.06 12.02 -9.90
C ALA A 33 3.58 10.58 -10.14
N LYS A 34 3.08 9.95 -11.22
CA LYS A 34 3.52 8.67 -11.75
C LYS A 34 4.94 8.81 -12.31
N GLY A 35 5.95 8.78 -11.43
CA GLY A 35 7.34 8.65 -11.87
C GLY A 35 7.63 7.26 -12.49
N ASP A 36 8.87 6.85 -12.35
CA ASP A 36 9.56 5.63 -12.80
C ASP A 36 8.93 4.25 -12.46
N GLN A 37 7.73 4.19 -11.88
CA GLN A 37 7.08 2.93 -11.49
C GLN A 37 5.77 2.68 -12.23
N LYS A 38 5.76 1.66 -13.11
CA LYS A 38 4.61 1.23 -13.92
C LYS A 38 3.44 0.61 -13.16
N ARG A 39 3.59 0.31 -11.86
CA ARG A 39 2.57 -0.37 -11.05
C ARG A 39 2.48 0.32 -9.69
N VAL A 40 1.62 1.34 -9.60
CA VAL A 40 1.37 2.11 -8.38
C VAL A 40 -0.01 1.71 -7.88
N MET A 41 -0.10 1.34 -6.60
CA MET A 41 -1.37 1.08 -5.92
C MET A 41 -1.54 2.05 -4.76
N THR A 42 -2.76 2.51 -4.54
CA THR A 42 -3.12 3.37 -3.41
C THR A 42 -3.25 2.58 -2.11
N PRO A 43 -3.11 3.24 -0.93
CA PRO A 43 -3.36 2.59 0.35
C PRO A 43 -4.76 1.98 0.44
N GLU A 44 -5.78 2.64 -0.12
CA GLU A 44 -7.15 2.14 -0.13
C GLU A 44 -7.29 0.86 -0.97
N GLU A 45 -6.75 0.86 -2.19
CA GLU A 45 -6.76 -0.33 -3.05
C GLU A 45 -6.04 -1.51 -2.39
N ALA A 46 -4.89 -1.25 -1.74
CA ALA A 46 -4.12 -2.28 -1.02
C ALA A 46 -4.94 -2.92 0.11
N ARG A 47 -5.73 -2.11 0.84
CA ARG A 47 -6.67 -2.62 1.85
C ARG A 47 -7.74 -3.51 1.20
N ASN A 48 -8.34 -3.04 0.10
CA ASN A 48 -9.44 -3.74 -0.56
C ASN A 48 -9.02 -5.12 -1.13
N ILE A 49 -7.76 -5.29 -1.54
CA ILE A 49 -7.23 -6.57 -2.02
C ILE A 49 -6.78 -7.52 -0.89
N GLY A 50 -6.81 -7.07 0.37
CA GLY A 50 -6.48 -7.88 1.53
C GLY A 50 -5.00 -7.91 1.90
N SER A 51 -4.23 -6.87 1.58
CA SER A 51 -2.88 -6.71 2.15
C SER A 51 -2.97 -6.55 3.66
N ASP A 52 -2.01 -7.13 4.40
CA ASP A 52 -1.95 -6.96 5.86
C ASP A 52 -1.08 -5.76 6.25
N TYR A 53 -0.04 -5.49 5.47
CA TYR A 53 0.87 -4.37 5.66
C TYR A 53 1.24 -3.72 4.33
N ILE A 54 1.48 -2.41 4.36
CA ILE A 54 1.98 -1.64 3.23
C ILE A 54 3.34 -1.03 3.53
N VAL A 55 4.22 -0.99 2.54
CA VAL A 55 5.49 -0.27 2.64
C VAL A 55 5.45 0.99 1.79
N VAL A 56 5.55 2.12 2.47
CA VAL A 56 5.51 3.46 1.90
C VAL A 56 6.84 4.15 2.19
N GLY A 57 7.58 4.47 1.13
CA GLY A 57 8.89 5.12 1.22
C GLY A 57 8.85 6.58 0.79
N ARG A 58 9.30 6.84 -0.45
CA ARG A 58 9.41 8.18 -1.06
C ARG A 58 8.18 9.08 -0.85
N PRO A 59 6.92 8.59 -0.92
CA PRO A 59 5.76 9.46 -0.68
C PRO A 59 5.71 10.11 0.71
N ILE A 60 6.34 9.50 1.73
CA ILE A 60 6.44 10.09 3.07
C ILE A 60 7.78 10.82 3.20
N THR A 61 8.89 10.14 2.90
CA THR A 61 10.24 10.64 3.22
C THR A 61 10.70 11.81 2.35
N ARG A 62 10.06 12.05 1.20
CA ARG A 62 10.37 13.16 0.30
C ARG A 62 9.23 14.18 0.17
N ALA A 63 8.19 14.07 1.01
CA ALA A 63 7.14 15.06 1.04
C ALA A 63 7.63 16.36 1.67
N GLU A 64 7.07 17.50 1.25
CA GLU A 64 7.32 18.80 1.88
C GLU A 64 6.92 18.79 3.36
N ASN A 65 5.85 18.07 3.69
CA ASN A 65 5.41 17.83 5.06
C ASN A 65 5.23 16.31 5.30
N PRO A 66 6.28 15.61 5.80
CA PRO A 66 6.23 14.16 6.01
C PRO A 66 5.16 13.70 7.00
N ILE A 67 4.88 14.51 8.04
CA ILE A 67 3.85 14.19 9.04
C ILE A 67 2.48 14.24 8.38
N GLN A 68 2.18 15.30 7.63
CA GLN A 68 0.90 15.42 6.92
C GLN A 68 0.74 14.31 5.88
N ALA A 69 1.78 14.00 5.10
CA ALA A 69 1.76 12.91 4.12
C ALA A 69 1.48 11.55 4.79
N TYR A 70 2.12 11.27 5.92
CA TYR A 70 1.84 10.06 6.70
C TYR A 70 0.39 10.01 7.18
N GLN A 71 -0.15 11.10 7.73
CA GLN A 71 -1.54 11.13 8.22
C GLN A 71 -2.54 10.88 7.09
N THR A 72 -2.35 11.49 5.92
CA THR A 72 -3.19 11.23 4.74
C THR A 72 -3.17 9.75 4.36
N ILE A 73 -1.99 9.17 4.20
CA ILE A 73 -1.81 7.76 3.82
C ILE A 73 -2.39 6.81 4.87
N LYS A 74 -2.22 7.14 6.16
CA LYS A 74 -2.80 6.39 7.27
C LYS A 74 -4.33 6.46 7.25
N ASN A 75 -4.91 7.61 6.93
CA ASN A 75 -6.36 7.77 6.85
C ASN A 75 -6.94 6.97 5.68
N GLU A 76 -6.32 7.03 4.49
CA GLU A 76 -6.66 6.19 3.34
C GLU A 76 -6.58 4.69 3.67
N TRP A 77 -5.48 4.26 4.32
CA TRP A 77 -5.30 2.87 4.76
C TRP A 77 -6.34 2.40 5.77
N ASN A 78 -6.83 3.28 6.65
CA ASN A 78 -7.83 2.94 7.66
C ASN A 78 -9.28 3.14 7.16
N GLY A 79 -9.50 3.54 5.90
CA GLY A 79 -10.83 3.82 5.36
C GLY A 79 -11.52 5.04 6.00
N ARG A 80 -10.74 6.03 6.43
CA ARG A 80 -11.24 7.28 7.03
C ARG A 80 -11.05 8.41 6.02
N SER A 81 -12.03 8.61 5.15
CA SER A 81 -12.07 9.69 4.16
C SER A 81 -12.61 10.98 4.77
#